data_AF-A0A927FPR4-F1
#
_entry.id   AF-A0A927FPR4-F1
#
_cell.length_a   1.000
_cell.length_b   1.000
_cell.length_c   1.000
_cell.angle_alpha   90.00
_cell.angle_beta   90.00
_cell.angle_gamma   90.00
#
_symmetry.space_group_name_H-M   'P 1'
#
loop_
_entity.id
_entity.type
_entity.pdbx_description
1 polymer ?
#
loop_
_entity_poly.entity_id
_entity_poly.type
_entity_poly.pdbx_seq_one_letter_code
_entity_poly.pdbx_strand_id
1 'polypeptide(L)' 'MTDRITFARSLRHNPTPAERAFWSILFSWREAGMHWRRQAPMGPYVVDFV' A
#
# COMPACT_ATOMS: atom_id res chain seq x y z
N MET A 1 -10.79 -0.25 20.40
CA MET A 1 -10.78 -0.85 19.04
C MET A 1 -9.69 -0.16 18.26
N THR A 2 -8.60 -0.85 17.94
CA THR A 2 -7.45 -0.27 17.24
C THR A 2 -7.89 0.19 15.86
N ASP A 3 -7.77 1.49 15.60
CA ASP A 3 -8.18 2.10 14.36
C ASP A 3 -7.24 1.64 13.22
N ARG A 4 -7.75 0.77 12.34
CA ARG A 4 -6.95 0.17 11.26
C ARG A 4 -6.49 1.20 10.24
N ILE A 5 -7.20 2.32 10.12
CA ILE A 5 -6.82 3.42 9.24
C ILE A 5 -5.56 4.08 9.81
N THR A 6 -5.46 4.21 11.13
CA THR A 6 -4.25 4.70 11.81
C THR A 6 -3.07 3.75 11.61
N PHE A 7 -3.27 2.44 11.73
CA PHE A 7 -2.21 1.44 11.49
C PHE A 7 -1.75 1.40 10.02
N ALA A 8 -2.69 1.42 9.06
CA ALA A 8 -2.36 1.53 7.65
C ALA A 8 -1.63 2.85 7.32
N ARG A 9 -1.99 3.96 7.98
CA ARG A 9 -1.27 5.23 7.84
C ARG A 9 0.16 5.16 8.37
N SER A 10 0.41 4.50 9.50
CA SER A 10 1.78 4.35 10.02
C SER A 10 2.64 3.50 9.10
N LEU A 11 2.09 2.42 8.54
CA LEU A 11 2.79 1.59 7.56
C LEU A 11 3.16 2.37 6.29
N ARG A 12 2.36 3.39 5.89
CA ARG A 12 2.64 4.17 4.67
C ARG A 12 3.86 5.06 4.82
N HIS A 13 4.18 5.43 6.06
CA HIS A 13 5.28 6.30 6.43
C HIS A 13 6.60 5.53 6.61
N ASN A 14 6.53 4.21 6.86
CA ASN A 14 7.72 3.38 7.05
C ASN A 14 7.64 2.05 6.28
N PRO A 15 7.57 2.07 4.94
CA PRO A 15 7.60 0.86 4.13
C PRO A 15 9.00 0.24 4.14
N THR A 16 9.04 -1.08 4.10
CA THR A 16 10.26 -1.86 3.91
C THR A 16 10.95 -1.48 2.59
N PRO A 17 12.26 -1.72 2.44
CA PRO A 17 12.98 -1.45 1.20
C PRO A 17 12.38 -2.19 -0.01
N ALA A 18 11.90 -3.42 0.20
CA ALA A 18 11.26 -4.24 -0.83
C ALA A 18 9.93 -3.63 -1.30
N GLU A 19 9.05 -3.22 -0.38
CA GLU A 19 7.79 -2.55 -0.73
C GLU A 19 8.03 -1.24 -1.48
N ARG A 20 9.09 -0.50 -1.12
CA ARG A 20 9.45 0.77 -1.78
C ARG A 20 9.90 0.55 -3.21
N ALA A 21 10.74 -0.47 -3.45
CA ALA A 21 11.17 -0.86 -4.79
C ALA A 21 9.98 -1.35 -5.62
N PHE A 22 9.11 -2.18 -5.05
CA PHE A 22 7.93 -2.71 -5.73
C PHE A 22 6.92 -1.60 -6.08
N TRP A 23 6.70 -0.65 -5.18
CA TRP A 23 5.84 0.50 -5.44
C TRP A 23 6.34 1.35 -6.62
N SER A 24 7.65 1.52 -6.78
CA SER A 24 8.24 2.24 -7.92
C SER A 24 7.85 1.59 -9.26
N ILE A 25 7.89 0.25 -9.31
CA ILE A 25 7.48 -0.53 -10.49
C ILE A 25 5.98 -0.32 -10.75
N LEU A 26 5.14 -0.52 -9.75
CA LEU A 26 3.68 -0.37 -9.88
C LEU A 26 3.25 1.06 -10.21
N PHE A 27 3.99 2.06 -9.73
CA PHE A 27 3.70 3.46 -10.00
C PHE A 27 3.85 3.79 -11.50
N SER A 28 4.85 3.22 -12.17
CA SER A 28 5.01 3.37 -13.63
C SER A 28 3.82 2.86 -14.42
N TRP A 29 3.12 1.84 -13.91
CA TRP A 29 1.96 1.25 -14.57
C TRP A 29 0.68 2.09 -14.46
N ARG A 30 0.69 3.15 -13.64
CA ARG A 30 -0.43 4.11 -13.61
C ARG A 30 -0.55 4.87 -14.92
N GLU A 31 0.56 5.09 -15.62
CA GLU A 31 0.55 5.69 -16.97
C GLU A 31 -0.11 4.77 -18.00
N ALA A 32 -0.11 3.46 -17.77
CA ALA A 32 -0.81 2.47 -18.59
C ALA A 32 -2.30 2.31 -18.22
N GLY A 33 -2.84 3.16 -17.34
CA GLY A 33 -4.24 3.12 -16.90
C GLY A 33 -4.53 2.14 -15.76
N MET A 34 -3.52 1.54 -15.14
CA MET A 34 -3.70 0.64 -13.99
C MET A 34 -3.72 1.41 -12.66
N HIS A 35 -4.83 1.31 -11.93
CA HIS A 35 -5.02 2.01 -10.66
C HIS A 35 -4.58 1.19 -9.45
N TRP A 36 -3.28 1.22 -9.12
CA TRP A 36 -2.74 0.60 -7.91
C TRP A 36 -2.96 1.45 -6.66
N ARG A 37 -3.26 0.79 -5.53
CA ARG A 37 -3.36 1.34 -4.18
C ARG A 37 -2.44 0.56 -3.25
N ARG A 38 -1.82 1.26 -2.30
CA ARG A 38 -0.95 0.66 -1.28
C ARG A 38 -1.59 0.67 0.10
N GLN A 39 -1.38 -0.41 0.85
CA GLN A 39 -1.82 -0.60 2.24
C GLN A 39 -3.31 -0.34 2.40
N ALA A 40 -4.10 -1.18 1.74
CA ALA A 40 -5.56 -1.12 1.74
C ALA A 40 -6.12 -2.08 2.81
N PRO A 41 -7.04 -1.63 3.68
CA PRO A 41 -7.73 -2.53 4.58
C PRO A 41 -8.66 -3.46 3.77
N MET A 42 -8.49 -4.77 3.93
CA MET A 42 -9.36 -5.81 3.37
C MET A 42 -9.79 -6.76 4.46
N GLY A 43 -11.04 -6.60 4.92
CA GLY A 43 -11.60 -7.42 5.99
C GLY A 43 -10.71 -7.40 7.24
N PRO A 44 -10.26 -8.56 7.76
CA PRO A 44 -9.39 -8.63 8.93
C PRO A 44 -7.95 -8.15 8.69
N TYR A 45 -7.52 -7.96 7.44
CA TYR A 45 -6.12 -7.74 7.08
C TYR A 45 -5.87 -6.35 6.47
N VAL A 46 -4.61 -5.94 6.41
CA VAL A 46 -4.14 -4.81 5.60
C VAL A 46 -3.28 -5.41 4.50
N VAL A 47 -3.67 -5.20 3.25
CA VAL A 47 -2.97 -5.70 2.07
C VAL A 47 -2.04 -4.63 1.54
N ASP A 48 -0.78 -4.97 1.28
CA ASP A 48 0.24 -3.99 0.90
C ASP A 48 0.00 -3.35 -0.47
N PHE A 49 -0.58 -4.09 -1.44
CA PHE A 49 -0.88 -3.62 -2.79
C PHE A 49 -2.19 -4.23 -3.33
N VAL A 50 -3.03 -3.42 -4.01
CA VAL A 50 -4.26 -3.82 -4.71
C VAL A 50 -4.51 -2.94 -5.92
#